data_AF-A0A059EXY3-F1
#
_entry.id   AF-A0A059EXY3-F1
#
_cell.length_a   1.000
_cell.length_b   1.000
_cell.length_c   1.000
_cell.angle_alpha   90.00
_cell.angle_beta   90.00
_cell.angle_gamma   90.00
#
_symmetry.space_group_name_H-M   'P 1'
#
loop_
_entity.id
_entity.type
_entity.pdbx_description
1 polymer ?
#
loop_
_entity_poly.entity_id
_entity_poly.type
_entity_poly.pdbx_seq_one_letter_code
_entity_poly.pdbx_strand_id
1 'polypeptide(L)' 'NYSYIHNTVCHKYEFVNSSSGVNTQAVESFHNSLKLEIKRKKGVLTNFREVFLKEFCFYFNNRHDYFHAVLNLIKVN' A
#
# COMPACT_ATOMS: atom_id res chain seq x y z
N ASN A 1 -13.37 17.19 0.57
CA ASN A 1 -13.96 16.25 -0.41
C ASN A 1 -12.89 15.73 -1.36
N TYR A 2 -12.14 14.71 -0.94
CA TYR A 2 -11.22 13.99 -1.84
C TYR A 2 -12.02 12.86 -2.49
N SER A 3 -12.72 13.17 -3.59
CA SER A 3 -13.36 12.16 -4.41
C SER A 3 -12.28 11.38 -5.15
N TYR A 4 -11.77 10.30 -4.54
CA TYR A 4 -10.85 9.39 -5.20
C TYR A 4 -11.59 8.62 -6.28
N ILE A 5 -11.35 8.96 -7.55
CA ILE A 5 -11.80 8.16 -8.69
C ILE A 5 -10.90 6.93 -8.74
N HIS A 6 -11.47 5.74 -8.55
CA HIS A 6 -10.75 4.49 -8.71
C HIS A 6 -10.49 4.25 -10.20
N ASN A 7 -9.31 4.66 -10.67
CA ASN A 7 -8.88 4.43 -12.05
C ASN A 7 -8.13 3.10 -12.16
N THR A 8 -8.40 2.38 -13.25
CA THR A 8 -7.68 1.16 -13.59
C THR A 8 -6.38 1.51 -14.29
N VAL A 9 -5.26 0.97 -13.83
CA VAL A 9 -3.93 1.17 -14.44
C VAL A 9 -3.59 -0.06 -15.27
N CYS A 10 -3.21 0.13 -16.55
CA CYS A 10 -2.75 -0.96 -17.41
C CYS A 10 -1.21 -0.98 -17.50
N HIS A 11 -0.58 -1.94 -16.82
CA HIS A 11 0.88 -2.08 -16.78
C HIS A 11 1.51 -2.58 -18.09
N LYS A 12 0.70 -3.12 -19.02
CA LYS A 12 1.21 -3.81 -20.21
C LYS A 12 1.76 -2.85 -21.27
N TYR A 13 1.27 -1.61 -21.31
CA TYR A 13 1.48 -0.71 -22.44
C TYR A 13 2.17 0.61 -22.07
N GLU A 14 2.08 1.04 -20.80
CA GLU A 14 2.53 2.38 -20.39
C GLU A 14 3.34 2.33 -19.09
N PHE A 15 4.48 3.02 -19.06
CA PHE A 15 5.31 3.19 -17.84
C PHE A 15 4.76 4.27 -16.90
N VAL A 16 4.27 5.36 -17.48
CA VAL A 16 3.41 6.35 -16.83
C VAL A 16 2.13 6.37 -17.63
N ASN A 17 1.00 6.13 -16.96
CA ASN A 17 -0.27 6.12 -17.64
C ASN A 17 -0.59 7.51 -18.20
N SER A 18 -0.86 7.58 -19.50
CA SER A 18 -0.96 8.86 -20.22
C SER A 18 -2.16 9.72 -19.79
N SER A 19 -3.25 9.10 -19.32
CA SER A 19 -4.46 9.80 -18.89
C SER A 19 -4.45 10.20 -17.41
N SER A 20 -3.93 9.35 -16.52
CA SER A 20 -3.92 9.60 -15.07
C SER A 20 -2.60 10.11 -14.52
N GLY A 21 -1.51 10.06 -15.31
CA GLY A 21 -0.15 10.38 -14.86
C GLY A 21 0.44 9.39 -13.85
N VAL A 22 -0.25 8.28 -13.57
CA VAL A 22 0.18 7.29 -12.58
C VAL A 22 1.37 6.49 -13.10
N ASN A 23 2.44 6.45 -12.30
CA ASN A 23 3.57 5.56 -12.57
C ASN A 23 3.16 4.10 -12.32
N THR A 24 3.12 3.32 -13.40
CA THR A 24 2.62 1.94 -13.37
C THR A 24 3.58 1.00 -12.66
N GLN A 25 4.88 1.31 -12.66
CA GLN A 25 5.92 0.58 -11.93
C GLN A 25 5.79 0.77 -10.41
N ALA A 26 5.44 1.98 -9.95
CA ALA A 26 5.20 2.23 -8.53
C ALA A 26 4.01 1.40 -8.00
N VAL A 27 2.93 1.32 -8.79
CA VAL A 27 1.75 0.49 -8.47
C VAL A 27 2.12 -1.00 -8.46
N GLU A 28 2.90 -1.46 -9.44
CA GLU A 28 3.38 -2.84 -9.49
C GLU A 28 4.26 -3.19 -8.28
N SER A 29 5.21 -2.31 -7.94
CA SER A 29 6.06 -2.48 -6.76
C SER A 29 5.23 -2.59 -5.48
N PHE A 30 4.21 -1.73 -5.32
CA PHE A 30 3.30 -1.79 -4.17
C PHE A 30 2.55 -3.12 -4.10
N HIS A 31 1.98 -3.57 -5.23
CA HIS A 31 1.29 -4.87 -5.31
C HIS A 31 2.21 -6.04 -4.97
N ASN A 32 3.46 -6.01 -5.43
CA ASN A 32 4.44 -7.06 -5.14
C ASN A 32 4.81 -7.09 -3.65
N SER A 33 5.02 -5.93 -3.01
CA SER A 33 5.23 -5.85 -1.56
C SER A 33 4.04 -6.39 -0.76
N LEU A 34 2.81 -6.04 -1.17
CA LEU A 34 1.59 -6.52 -0.51
C LEU A 34 1.44 -8.05 -0.63
N LYS A 35 1.63 -8.60 -1.85
CA LYS A 35 1.59 -10.05 -2.08
C LYS A 35 2.65 -10.79 -1.26
N LEU A 36 3.86 -10.22 -1.15
CA LEU A 36 4.93 -10.81 -0.35
C LEU A 36 4.52 -10.88 1.13
N GLU A 37 3.95 -9.82 1.67
CA GLU A 37 3.54 -9.78 3.08
C GLU A 37 2.40 -10.77 3.37
N ILE A 38 1.42 -10.88 2.47
CA ILE A 38 0.35 -11.90 2.57
C ILE A 38 0.95 -13.32 2.57
N LYS A 39 1.94 -13.59 1.70
CA LYS A 39 2.64 -14.89 1.67
C LYS A 39 3.39 -15.15 2.98
N ARG A 40 4.09 -14.15 3.54
CA ARG A 40 4.80 -14.27 4.82
C ARG A 40 3.87 -14.58 5.99
N LYS A 41 2.67 -14.00 6.00
CA LYS A 41 1.62 -14.27 6.99
C LYS A 41 0.83 -15.57 6.73
N LYS A 42 1.12 -16.28 5.63
CA LYS A 42 0.39 -17.48 5.16
C LYS A 42 -1.10 -17.22 4.91
N GLY A 43 -1.40 -16.03 4.39
CA GLY A 43 -2.76 -15.57 4.13
C GLY A 43 -3.27 -14.58 5.17
N VAL A 44 -4.46 -14.04 4.90
CA VAL A 44 -5.19 -13.11 5.77
C VAL A 44 -6.65 -13.52 5.69
N LEU A 45 -7.28 -13.79 6.84
CA LEU A 45 -8.71 -14.11 6.86
C LEU A 45 -9.53 -12.90 6.39
N THR A 46 -10.64 -13.16 5.70
CA THR A 46 -11.45 -12.11 5.07
C THR A 46 -11.89 -11.04 6.06
N ASN A 47 -12.27 -11.42 7.28
CA ASN A 47 -12.70 -10.50 8.33
C ASN A 47 -11.57 -9.61 8.89
N PHE A 48 -10.30 -9.95 8.65
CA PHE A 48 -9.14 -9.17 9.11
C PHE A 48 -8.47 -8.36 7.98
N ARG A 49 -9.00 -8.40 6.74
CA ARG A 49 -8.41 -7.70 5.59
C ARG A 49 -8.26 -6.20 5.82
N GLU A 50 -9.27 -5.56 6.41
CA GLU A 50 -9.23 -4.11 6.66
C GLU A 50 -8.11 -3.73 7.63
N VAL A 51 -7.99 -4.47 8.74
CA VAL A 51 -6.94 -4.25 9.75
C VAL A 51 -5.57 -4.48 9.12
N PHE A 52 -5.41 -5.59 8.40
CA PHE A 52 -4.18 -5.91 7.68
C PHE A 52 -3.77 -4.80 6.69
N LEU A 53 -4.72 -4.28 5.90
CA LEU A 53 -4.43 -3.22 4.95
C LEU A 53 -4.02 -1.92 5.64
N LYS A 54 -4.65 -1.56 6.76
CA LYS A 54 -4.25 -0.40 7.56
C LYS A 54 -2.82 -0.54 8.09
N GLU A 55 -2.49 -1.69 8.68
CA GLU A 55 -1.14 -2.01 9.15
C GLU A 55 -0.11 -1.97 8.02
N PHE A 56 -0.42 -2.61 6.89
CA PHE A 56 0.48 -2.67 5.74
C PHE A 56 0.71 -1.27 5.14
N CYS A 57 -0.33 -0.46 4.98
CA CYS A 57 -0.21 0.91 4.49
C CYS A 57 0.64 1.77 5.44
N PHE A 58 0.43 1.63 6.75
CA PHE A 58 1.25 2.33 7.75
C PHE A 58 2.72 1.92 7.64
N TYR A 59 3.00 0.63 7.59
CA TYR A 59 4.35 0.11 7.38
C TYR A 59 4.96 0.63 6.07
N PHE A 60 4.26 0.49 4.94
CA PHE A 60 4.80 0.84 3.62
C PHE A 60 5.19 2.31 3.51
N ASN A 61 4.36 3.21 4.06
CA ASN A 61 4.59 4.65 4.05
C ASN A 61 5.71 5.07 5.01
N ASN A 62 5.86 4.38 6.14
CA ASN A 62 6.84 4.70 7.16
C ASN A 62 8.08 3.79 7.13
N ARG A 63 8.24 2.94 6.12
CA ARG A 63 9.27 1.88 6.09
C ARG A 63 10.71 2.38 6.26
N HIS A 64 10.96 3.65 5.92
CA HIS A 64 12.26 4.30 6.06
C HIS A 64 12.61 4.61 7.52
N ASP A 65 11.60 4.89 8.35
CA ASP A 65 11.73 5.26 9.76
C ASP A 65 10.63 4.63 10.61
N TYR A 66 10.45 3.32 10.42
CA TYR A 66 9.29 2.60 10.94
C TYR A 66 9.24 2.59 12.46
N PHE A 67 10.39 2.44 13.11
CA PHE A 67 10.48 2.40 14.58
C PHE A 67 10.01 3.72 15.20
N HIS A 68 10.51 4.87 14.72
CA HIS A 68 10.09 6.17 15.22
C HIS A 68 8.62 6.46 14.88
N ALA A 69 8.13 6.06 13.71
CA ALA A 69 6.72 6.18 13.36
C ALA A 69 5.81 5.41 14.33
N VAL A 70 6.19 4.18 14.72
CA VAL A 70 5.47 3.39 15.73
C VAL A 70 5.52 4.08 17.09
N LEU A 71 6.68 4.58 17.53
CA LEU A 71 6.80 5.31 18.79
C LEU A 71 5.88 6.54 18.82
N ASN A 72 5.79 7.29 17.72
CA ASN A 72 4.91 8.45 17.64
C ASN A 72 3.42 8.08 17.67
N LEU A 73 3.05 6.88 17.22
CA LEU A 73 1.67 6.39 17.31
C LEU A 73 1.32 5.97 18.75
N ILE A 74 2.27 5.39 19.47
CA ILE A 74 2.10 4.92 20.87
C ILE A 74 2.18 6.07 21.86
N LYS A 75 2.89 7.16 21.54
CA LYS A 75 2.84 8.41 22.28
C LYS A 75 1.40 8.93 22.23
N VAL A 76 0.60 8.50 23.19
CA VAL A 76 -0.68 9.12 23.52
C VAL A 76 -0.35 10.55 23.94
N ASN A 77 -0.78 11.52 23.14
CA ASN A 77 -0.79 12.94 23.53
C ASN A 77 -1.68 13.13 24.76
#